data_AF-A0AAW0KBI5-F1
#
_entry.id   AF-A0AAW0KBI5-F1
#
_cell.length_a   1.000
_cell.length_b   1.000
_cell.length_c   1.000
_cell.angle_alpha   90.00
_cell.angle_beta   90.00
_cell.angle_gamma   90.00
#
_symmetry.space_group_name_H-M   'P 1'
#
loop_
_entity.id
_entity.type
_entity.pdbx_description
1 polymer ?
#
loop_
_entity_poly.entity_id
_entity_poly.type
_entity_poly.pdbx_seq_one_letter_code
_entity_poly.pdbx_strand_id
1 'polypeptide(L)'
;MSLPSIDCIYVTEELVRELKNGNPSFKLSEPVPMLRFLYELCWTLVRGELPFQKCKAALESVEFVDGLSREELGSCLADIVTQMAQDIAMPGEYRSRLTKLAKWMADSALVPLRLFQERCEEEFLWEAEMIKIKAQDLKNKEVRVNTRLLYQQTKFNLLREESEGYAKL
;
A
#
# COMPACT_ATOMS: atom_id res chain seq x y z
N MET A 1 20.77 -0.27 14.69
CA MET A 1 20.88 -1.51 13.89
C MET A 1 20.42 -1.15 12.49
N SER A 2 21.33 -1.04 11.53
CA SER A 2 20.97 -0.84 10.12
C SER A 2 20.35 -2.14 9.60
N LEU A 3 19.22 -2.05 8.91
CA LEU A 3 18.66 -3.21 8.20
C LEU A 3 19.74 -3.78 7.25
N PRO A 4 19.86 -5.11 7.13
CA PRO A 4 20.78 -5.72 6.18
C PRO A 4 20.52 -5.17 4.78
N SER A 5 21.60 -4.96 4.03
CA SER A 5 21.49 -4.47 2.66
C SER A 5 20.75 -5.53 1.83
N ILE A 6 19.55 -5.20 1.33
CA ILE A 6 18.95 -5.98 0.24
C ILE A 6 19.94 -6.01 -0.92
N ASP A 7 20.33 -7.22 -1.31
CA ASP A 7 21.09 -7.46 -2.52
C ASP A 7 20.15 -7.33 -3.71
N CYS A 8 20.26 -6.20 -4.41
CA CYS A 8 19.48 -5.95 -5.62
C CYS A 8 20.08 -6.72 -6.79
N ILE A 9 19.32 -7.66 -7.34
CA ILE A 9 19.76 -8.50 -8.47
C ILE A 9 19.38 -7.83 -9.79
N TYR A 10 18.22 -7.17 -9.85
CA TYR A 10 17.64 -6.62 -11.08
C TYR A 10 17.63 -5.09 -11.09
N VAL A 11 17.42 -4.44 -9.93
CA VAL A 11 17.54 -2.97 -9.81
C VAL A 11 18.99 -2.62 -9.51
N THR A 12 19.85 -2.77 -10.53
CA THR A 12 21.30 -2.55 -10.41
C THR A 12 21.65 -1.06 -10.33
N GLU A 13 22.86 -0.76 -9.84
CA GLU A 13 23.38 0.63 -9.80
C GLU A 13 23.42 1.28 -11.19
N GLU A 14 23.69 0.49 -12.24
CA GLU A 14 23.67 0.94 -13.63
C GLU A 14 22.27 1.39 -14.05
N LEU A 15 21.25 0.59 -13.76
CA LEU A 15 19.85 0.94 -14.03
C LEU A 15 19.44 2.21 -13.29
N VAL A 16 19.81 2.34 -12.00
CA VAL A 16 19.53 3.55 -11.22
C VAL A 16 20.22 4.78 -11.82
N ARG A 17 21.46 4.63 -12.30
CA ARG A 17 22.21 5.70 -12.96
C ARG A 17 21.56 6.13 -14.28
N GLU A 18 21.19 5.19 -15.13
CA GLU A 18 20.51 5.48 -16.41
C GLU A 18 19.16 6.18 -16.20
N LEU A 19 18.37 5.73 -15.22
CA LEU A 19 17.10 6.36 -14.87
C LEU A 19 17.27 7.80 -14.35
N LYS A 20 18.33 8.06 -13.57
CA LYS A 20 18.68 9.41 -13.11
C LYS A 20 19.07 10.32 -14.27
N ASN A 21 19.89 9.81 -15.18
CA ASN A 21 20.33 10.51 -16.39
C ASN A 21 19.17 10.77 -17.37
N GLY A 22 18.06 10.04 -17.22
CA GLY A 22 16.83 10.25 -17.99
C GLY A 22 16.93 9.69 -19.40
N ASN A 23 17.70 8.62 -19.59
CA ASN A 23 17.85 7.95 -20.87
C ASN A 23 16.57 7.14 -21.20
N PRO A 24 15.73 7.57 -22.16
CA PRO A 24 14.43 6.95 -22.41
C PRO A 24 14.55 5.67 -23.26
N SER A 25 15.71 5.40 -23.87
CA SER A 25 15.94 4.21 -24.70
C SER A 25 16.58 3.05 -23.95
N PHE A 26 16.89 3.21 -22.66
CA PHE A 26 17.45 2.14 -21.85
C PHE A 26 16.38 1.06 -21.61
N LYS A 27 16.71 -0.17 -22.02
CA LYS A 27 15.91 -1.36 -21.73
C LYS A 27 16.81 -2.46 -21.20
N LEU A 28 16.36 -3.14 -20.15
CA LEU A 28 16.97 -4.39 -19.69
C LEU A 28 16.79 -5.45 -20.79
N SER A 29 17.89 -6.11 -21.16
CA SER A 29 17.88 -7.09 -22.27
C SER A 29 17.28 -8.45 -21.89
N GLU A 30 17.23 -8.78 -20.60
CA GLU A 30 16.70 -10.06 -20.12
C GLU A 30 15.38 -9.85 -19.36
N PRO A 31 14.38 -10.73 -19.58
CA PRO A 31 13.12 -10.63 -18.87
C PRO A 31 13.32 -10.97 -17.39
N VAL A 32 12.72 -10.18 -16.50
CA VAL A 32 12.92 -10.33 -15.05
C VAL A 32 11.67 -10.85 -14.33
N PRO A 33 11.83 -11.54 -13.18
CA PRO A 33 10.70 -11.89 -12.31
C PRO A 33 10.06 -10.63 -11.71
N MET A 34 8.76 -10.46 -11.92
CA MET A 34 8.05 -9.24 -11.59
C MET A 34 8.12 -8.88 -10.11
N LEU A 35 7.68 -9.80 -9.24
CA LEU A 35 7.60 -9.54 -7.79
C LEU A 35 8.96 -9.15 -7.21
N ARG A 36 10.03 -9.81 -7.65
CA ARG A 36 11.38 -9.51 -7.18
C ARG A 36 11.84 -8.14 -7.63
N PHE A 37 11.63 -7.80 -8.90
CA PHE A 37 11.96 -6.48 -9.43
C PHE A 37 11.19 -5.36 -8.73
N LEU A 38 9.87 -5.51 -8.57
CA LEU A 38 9.02 -4.52 -7.90
C LEU A 38 9.45 -4.30 -6.44
N TYR A 39 9.79 -5.38 -5.74
CA TYR A 39 10.26 -5.32 -4.36
C TYR A 39 11.59 -4.56 -4.25
N GLU A 40 12.56 -4.89 -5.09
CA GLU A 40 13.83 -4.18 -5.17
C GLU A 40 13.62 -2.70 -5.52
N LEU A 41 12.73 -2.39 -6.48
CA LEU A 41 12.41 -1.03 -6.88
C LEU A 41 11.81 -0.22 -5.73
N CYS A 42 10.82 -0.78 -5.02
CA CYS A 42 10.24 -0.16 -3.83
C CYS A 42 11.31 0.14 -2.78
N TRP A 43 12.25 -0.78 -2.56
CA TRP A 43 13.33 -0.59 -1.60
C TRP A 43 14.32 0.50 -2.01
N THR A 44 14.75 0.52 -3.28
CA THR A 44 15.61 1.56 -3.85
C THR A 44 14.97 2.96 -3.71
N LEU A 45 13.65 3.06 -3.93
CA LEU A 45 12.89 4.30 -3.73
C LEU A 45 12.83 4.71 -2.24
N VAL A 46 12.58 3.77 -1.34
CA VAL A 46 12.54 4.00 0.11
C VAL A 46 13.91 4.40 0.68
N ARG A 47 14.99 3.82 0.16
CA ARG A 47 16.36 4.23 0.48
C ARG A 47 16.73 5.61 -0.05
N GLY A 48 15.90 6.20 -0.93
CA GLY A 48 16.14 7.50 -1.53
C GLY A 48 17.21 7.46 -2.61
N GLU A 49 17.57 6.29 -3.10
CA GLU A 49 18.54 6.11 -4.18
C GLU A 49 17.94 6.53 -5.52
N LEU A 50 16.62 6.50 -5.68
CA LEU A 50 15.90 6.89 -6.89
C LEU A 50 14.69 7.79 -6.53
N PRO A 51 14.42 8.89 -7.27
CA PRO A 51 13.21 9.70 -7.07
C PRO A 51 11.93 8.96 -7.47
N PHE A 52 10.83 9.21 -6.75
CA PHE A 52 9.53 8.54 -7.00
C PHE A 52 9.02 8.73 -8.43
N GLN A 53 9.26 9.90 -9.03
CA GLN A 53 8.85 10.21 -10.40
C GLN A 53 9.46 9.27 -11.45
N LYS A 54 10.60 8.64 -11.14
CA LYS A 54 11.29 7.69 -12.02
C LYS A 54 10.74 6.27 -11.92
N CYS A 55 9.82 5.98 -10.99
CA CYS A 55 9.23 4.65 -10.83
C CYS A 55 8.53 4.17 -12.12
N LYS A 56 7.73 5.02 -12.77
CA LYS A 56 7.07 4.66 -14.05
C LYS A 56 8.08 4.36 -15.16
N ALA A 57 9.12 5.18 -15.29
CA ALA A 57 10.19 4.94 -16.26
C ALA A 57 10.95 3.64 -15.98
N ALA A 58 11.15 3.28 -14.71
CA ALA A 58 11.75 2.01 -14.33
C ALA A 58 10.88 0.82 -14.77
N LEU A 59 9.57 0.91 -14.57
CA LEU A 59 8.62 -0.14 -15.00
C LEU A 59 8.57 -0.28 -16.52
N GLU A 60 8.72 0.82 -17.27
CA GLU A 60 8.73 0.83 -18.74
C GLU A 60 10.06 0.34 -19.34
N SER A 61 11.16 0.38 -18.58
CA SER A 61 12.48 -0.08 -19.03
C SER A 61 12.67 -1.60 -18.99
N VAL A 62 11.67 -2.36 -18.53
CA VAL A 62 11.82 -3.78 -18.20
C VAL A 62 10.70 -4.60 -18.82
N GLU A 63 11.06 -5.77 -19.33
CA GLU A 63 10.10 -6.80 -19.74
C GLU A 63 10.01 -7.86 -18.64
N PHE A 64 8.78 -8.25 -18.28
CA PHE A 64 8.53 -9.23 -17.23
C PHE A 64 8.29 -10.61 -17.82
N VAL A 65 8.84 -11.64 -17.18
CA VAL A 65 8.67 -13.05 -17.61
C VAL A 65 7.19 -13.46 -17.65
N ASP A 66 6.40 -12.98 -16.70
CA ASP A 66 5.04 -13.48 -16.45
C ASP A 66 3.94 -12.80 -17.31
N GLY A 67 4.29 -11.82 -18.16
CA GLY A 67 3.34 -11.23 -19.13
C GLY A 67 2.09 -10.56 -18.54
N LEU A 68 2.17 -10.05 -17.31
CA LEU A 68 1.03 -9.57 -16.53
C LEU A 68 0.54 -8.18 -16.94
N SER A 69 -0.73 -7.90 -16.66
CA SER A 69 -1.41 -6.64 -16.96
C SER A 69 -1.02 -5.51 -16.01
N ARG A 70 -1.40 -4.28 -16.37
CA ARG A 70 -1.16 -3.09 -15.54
C ARG A 70 -1.90 -3.14 -14.21
N GLU A 71 -3.08 -3.76 -14.18
CA GLU A 71 -3.87 -3.96 -12.97
C GLU A 71 -3.16 -4.91 -11.99
N GLU A 72 -2.54 -5.97 -12.51
CA GLU A 72 -1.76 -6.93 -11.71
C GLU A 72 -0.51 -6.28 -11.14
N LEU A 73 0.19 -5.44 -11.91
CA LEU A 73 1.31 -4.63 -11.43
C LEU A 73 0.91 -3.72 -10.25
N GLY A 74 -0.22 -3.01 -10.39
CA GLY A 74 -0.73 -2.14 -9.32
C GLY A 74 -1.08 -2.92 -8.06
N SER A 75 -1.67 -4.12 -8.21
CA SER A 75 -1.95 -5.03 -7.10
C SER A 75 -0.68 -5.51 -6.41
N CYS A 76 0.33 -5.97 -7.16
CA CYS A 76 1.58 -6.43 -6.57
C CYS A 76 2.33 -5.30 -5.83
N LEU A 77 2.33 -4.09 -6.39
CA LEU A 77 2.89 -2.93 -5.71
C LEU A 77 2.18 -2.62 -4.39
N ALA A 78 0.84 -2.71 -4.36
CA ALA A 78 0.08 -2.54 -3.13
C ALA A 78 0.49 -3.58 -2.07
N ASP A 79 0.55 -4.87 -2.45
CA ASP A 79 0.95 -5.95 -1.55
C ASP A 79 2.36 -5.75 -0.97
N ILE A 80 3.31 -5.36 -1.83
CA ILE A 80 4.70 -5.11 -1.43
C ILE A 80 4.77 -3.94 -0.44
N VAL A 81 4.09 -2.82 -0.73
CA VAL A 81 4.07 -1.66 0.15
C VAL A 81 3.40 -1.99 1.48
N THR A 82 2.30 -2.75 1.47
CA THR A 82 1.62 -3.22 2.68
C THR A 82 2.57 -4.10 3.51
N GLN A 83 3.24 -5.07 2.89
CA GLN A 83 4.18 -5.95 3.58
C GLN A 83 5.36 -5.17 4.18
N MET A 84 5.89 -4.18 3.45
CA MET A 84 6.95 -3.30 3.95
C MET A 84 6.46 -2.43 5.10
N ALA A 85 5.21 -1.97 5.08
CA ALA A 85 4.64 -1.12 6.12
C ALA A 85 4.47 -1.85 7.46
N GLN A 86 4.40 -3.19 7.45
CA GLN A 86 4.33 -4.04 8.63
C GLN A 86 5.69 -4.27 9.31
N ASP A 87 6.80 -3.88 8.68
CA ASP A 87 8.14 -4.04 9.28
C ASP A 87 8.37 -3.04 10.41
N ILE A 88 8.17 -3.50 11.64
CA ILE A 88 8.36 -2.72 12.88
C ILE A 88 9.85 -2.36 13.08
N ALA A 89 10.77 -3.12 12.49
CA ALA A 89 12.21 -2.84 12.58
C ALA A 89 12.67 -1.75 11.59
N MET A 90 11.78 -1.27 10.71
CA MET A 90 12.13 -0.27 9.71
C MET A 90 12.50 1.07 10.36
N PRO A 91 13.68 1.63 10.07
CA PRO A 91 14.07 2.96 10.52
C PRO A 91 13.04 4.03 10.13
N GLY A 92 12.79 4.99 11.03
CA GLY A 92 11.75 6.01 10.85
C GLY A 92 11.90 6.86 9.58
N GLU A 93 13.12 7.11 9.11
CA GLU A 93 13.35 7.81 7.85
C GLU A 93 12.85 7.01 6.63
N TYR A 94 13.13 5.71 6.60
CA TYR A 94 12.64 4.79 5.56
C TYR A 94 11.13 4.63 5.67
N ARG A 95 10.59 4.51 6.88
CA ARG A 95 9.13 4.48 7.10
C ARG A 95 8.45 5.73 6.54
N SER A 96 8.98 6.93 6.83
CA SER A 96 8.46 8.19 6.30
C SER A 96 8.49 8.24 4.77
N ARG A 97 9.58 7.75 4.15
CA ARG A 97 9.68 7.68 2.69
C ARG A 97 8.73 6.65 2.08
N LEU A 98 8.51 5.51 2.74
CA LEU A 98 7.51 4.52 2.34
C LEU A 98 6.10 5.11 2.35
N THR A 99 5.75 5.87 3.38
CA THR A 99 4.45 6.59 3.46
C THR A 99 4.30 7.57 2.29
N LYS A 100 5.35 8.35 1.98
CA LYS A 100 5.33 9.27 0.83
C LYS A 100 5.28 8.54 -0.51
N LEU A 101 5.94 7.39 -0.63
CA LEU A 101 5.91 6.55 -1.82
C LEU A 101 4.50 6.02 -2.07
N ALA A 102 3.84 5.48 -1.05
CA ALA A 102 2.46 4.97 -1.14
C ALA A 102 1.50 6.08 -1.57
N LYS A 103 1.60 7.26 -0.96
CA LYS A 103 0.81 8.45 -1.34
C LYS A 103 1.04 8.82 -2.81
N TRP A 104 2.30 8.89 -3.24
CA TRP A 104 2.64 9.20 -4.63
C TRP A 104 2.11 8.13 -5.62
N MET A 105 2.16 6.84 -5.26
CA MET A 105 1.61 5.77 -6.10
C MET A 105 0.10 5.91 -6.30
N ALA A 106 -0.63 6.26 -5.24
CA ALA A 106 -2.06 6.52 -5.30
C ALA A 106 -2.37 7.78 -6.12
N ASP A 107 -1.70 8.90 -5.83
CA ASP A 107 -1.91 10.19 -6.51
C ASP A 107 -1.57 10.12 -8.01
N SER A 108 -0.55 9.33 -8.38
CA SER A 108 -0.14 9.15 -9.78
C SER A 108 -0.96 8.11 -10.54
N ALA A 109 -1.99 7.53 -9.91
CA ALA A 109 -2.81 6.43 -10.41
C ALA A 109 -1.99 5.21 -10.86
N LEU A 110 -0.81 5.00 -10.27
CA LEU A 110 -0.03 3.79 -10.47
C LEU A 110 -0.65 2.62 -9.70
N VAL A 111 -1.15 2.89 -8.49
CA VAL A 111 -1.89 1.94 -7.67
C VAL A 111 -3.26 2.55 -7.35
N PRO A 112 -4.38 1.88 -7.68
CA PRO A 112 -5.70 2.36 -7.27
C PRO A 112 -5.79 2.52 -5.75
N LEU A 113 -6.27 3.68 -5.28
CA LEU A 113 -6.44 4.00 -3.85
C LEU A 113 -7.16 2.89 -3.08
N ARG A 114 -8.16 2.27 -3.70
CA ARG A 114 -8.94 1.17 -3.14
C ARG A 114 -8.07 -0.01 -2.68
N LEU A 115 -7.02 -0.35 -3.41
CA LEU A 115 -6.15 -1.48 -3.05
C LEU A 115 -5.38 -1.22 -1.75
N PHE A 116 -4.91 0.02 -1.54
CA PHE A 116 -4.31 0.39 -0.26
C PHE A 116 -5.34 0.35 0.86
N GLN A 117 -6.54 0.87 0.65
CA GLN A 117 -7.61 0.87 1.66
C GLN A 117 -8.04 -0.54 2.08
N GLU A 118 -8.00 -1.51 1.17
CA GLU A 118 -8.36 -2.91 1.45
C GLU A 118 -7.25 -3.69 2.19
N ARG A 119 -5.98 -3.27 2.07
CA ARG A 119 -4.82 -4.08 2.48
C ARG A 119 -3.98 -3.49 3.61
N CYS A 120 -3.90 -2.16 3.69
CA CYS A 120 -3.08 -1.48 4.68
C CYS A 120 -3.81 -1.27 6.01
N GLU A 121 -3.03 -1.25 7.10
CA GLU A 121 -3.52 -0.89 8.43
C GLU A 121 -3.93 0.59 8.51
N GLU A 122 -4.91 0.89 9.37
CA GLU A 122 -5.49 2.21 9.55
C GLU A 122 -4.48 3.28 9.96
N GLU A 123 -3.44 2.92 10.72
CA GLU A 123 -2.37 3.84 11.13
C GLU A 123 -1.58 4.31 9.91
N PHE A 124 -1.17 3.37 9.05
CA PHE A 124 -0.46 3.69 7.82
C PHE A 124 -1.32 4.46 6.81
N LEU A 125 -2.59 4.07 6.67
CA LEU A 125 -3.53 4.77 5.79
C LEU A 125 -3.75 6.23 6.23
N TRP A 126 -3.80 6.47 7.53
CA TRP A 126 -3.92 7.83 8.06
C TRP A 126 -2.64 8.65 7.85
N GLU A 127 -1.47 8.06 8.09
CA GLU A 127 -0.16 8.69 7.84
C GLU A 127 0.05 9.03 6.36
N ALA A 128 -0.43 8.18 5.44
CA ALA A 128 -0.36 8.39 4.00
C ALA A 128 -1.46 9.33 3.47
N GLU A 129 -2.30 9.88 4.35
CA GLU A 129 -3.44 10.75 4.02
C GLU A 129 -4.49 10.08 3.11
N MET A 130 -4.58 8.74 3.13
CA MET A 130 -5.53 7.95 2.34
C MET A 130 -6.90 7.79 3.03
N ILE A 131 -6.97 8.11 4.33
CA ILE A 131 -8.20 8.19 5.13
C ILE A 131 -8.21 9.47 5.96
N LYS A 132 -9.42 10.02 6.19
CA LYS A 132 -9.62 11.27 6.95
C LYS A 132 -9.80 11.03 8.46
N ILE A 133 -10.24 9.84 8.84
CA ILE A 133 -10.50 9.47 10.23
C ILE A 133 -9.17 9.00 10.84
N LYS A 134 -8.84 9.48 12.05
CA LYS A 134 -7.67 8.98 12.78
C LYS A 134 -7.83 7.49 13.08
N ALA A 135 -6.74 6.74 12.99
CA ALA A 135 -6.72 5.30 13.29
C ALA A 135 -7.43 4.94 14.61
N GLN A 136 -7.13 5.68 15.68
CA GLN A 136 -7.77 5.45 16.98
C GLN A 136 -9.28 5.66 16.97
N ASP A 137 -9.78 6.65 16.23
CA ASP A 137 -11.22 6.91 16.12
C ASP A 137 -11.93 5.81 15.33
N LEU A 138 -11.24 5.23 14.34
CA LEU A 138 -11.72 4.10 13.57
C LEU A 138 -11.80 2.84 14.45
N LYS A 139 -10.73 2.51 15.18
CA LYS A 139 -10.72 1.43 16.19
C LYS A 139 -11.85 1.60 17.22
N ASN A 140 -12.04 2.81 17.73
CA ASN A 140 -13.12 3.11 18.69
C ASN A 140 -14.52 2.93 18.09
N LYS A 141 -14.71 3.23 16.80
CA LYS A 141 -15.98 2.97 16.09
C LYS A 141 -16.19 1.48 15.90
N GLU A 142 -15.17 0.75 15.49
CA GLU A 142 -15.20 -0.70 15.33
C GLU A 142 -15.61 -1.39 16.63
N VAL A 143 -14.94 -1.08 17.75
CA VAL A 143 -15.26 -1.64 19.07
C VAL A 143 -16.72 -1.37 19.44
N ARG A 144 -17.23 -0.14 19.20
CA ARG A 144 -18.62 0.20 19.48
C ARG A 144 -19.61 -0.60 18.63
N VAL A 145 -19.32 -0.75 17.33
CA VAL A 145 -20.17 -1.54 16.41
C VAL A 145 -20.17 -3.01 16.80
N ASN A 146 -19.00 -3.60 17.04
CA ASN A 146 -18.87 -5.01 17.42
C ASN A 146 -19.54 -5.30 18.76
N THR A 147 -19.32 -4.41 19.75
CA THR A 147 -19.96 -4.55 21.07
C THR A 147 -21.48 -4.43 20.95
N ARG A 148 -21.97 -3.48 20.14
CA ARG A 148 -23.41 -3.33 19.89
C ARG A 148 -24.00 -4.56 19.20
N LEU A 149 -23.34 -5.09 18.18
CA LEU A 149 -23.78 -6.27 17.43
C LEU A 149 -23.88 -7.51 18.34
N LEU A 150 -22.88 -7.71 19.22
CA LEU A 150 -22.75 -8.94 19.99
C LEU A 150 -23.55 -8.91 21.31
N TYR A 151 -23.61 -7.76 21.97
CA TYR A 151 -24.14 -7.65 23.34
C TYR A 151 -25.46 -6.87 23.43
N GLN A 152 -25.87 -6.14 22.39
CA GLN A 152 -27.18 -5.52 22.41
C GLN A 152 -28.23 -6.57 22.02
N GLN A 153 -29.10 -6.92 22.96
CA GLN A 153 -30.28 -7.70 22.64
C GLN A 153 -31.15 -6.91 21.65
N THR A 154 -31.51 -7.52 20.53
CA THR A 154 -32.56 -7.03 19.64
C THR A 154 -33.92 -7.22 20.31
N LYS A 155 -34.23 -6.33 21.26
CA LYS A 155 -35.51 -6.26 21.95
C LYS A 155 -36.07 -4.85 21.79
N PHE A 156 -37.24 -4.77 21.19
CA PHE A 156 -38.01 -3.54 21.09
C PHE A 156 -38.74 -3.35 22.42
N ASN A 157 -38.37 -2.31 23.17
CA ASN A 157 -38.93 -2.04 24.50
C ASN A 157 -39.91 -0.87 24.46
N LEU A 158 -39.95 -0.12 23.37
CA LEU A 158 -40.85 1.02 23.21
C LEU A 158 -41.97 0.66 22.22
N LEU A 159 -43.20 1.06 22.56
CA LEU A 159 -44.40 0.88 21.73
C LEU A 159 -44.26 1.42 20.29
N ARG A 160 -43.41 2.43 20.09
CA ARG A 160 -43.14 3.02 18.76
C ARG A 160 -42.14 2.22 17.93
N GLU A 161 -41.36 1.34 18.56
CA GLU A 161 -40.36 0.52 17.87
C GLU A 161 -41.01 -0.73 17.23
N GLU A 162 -42.06 -1.27 17.84
CA GLU A 162 -42.77 -2.45 17.33
C GLU A 162 -44.28 -2.38 17.64
N SER A 163 -44.99 -1.44 17.03
CA SER A 163 -46.42 -1.19 17.30
C SER A 163 -47.30 -2.42 17.04
N GLU A 164 -46.96 -3.26 16.05
CA GLU A 164 -47.71 -4.48 15.74
C GLU A 164 -47.52 -5.59 16.77
N GLY A 165 -46.33 -5.72 17.35
CA GLY A 165 -46.05 -6.74 18.37
C GLY A 165 -46.80 -6.44 19.65
N TYR A 166 -46.80 -5.18 20.09
CA TYR A 166 -47.53 -4.74 21.28
C TYR A 166 -49.05 -4.71 21.11
N ALA A 167 -49.57 -4.47 19.90
CA ALA A 167 -51.02 -4.44 19.66
C ALA A 167 -51.68 -5.84 19.62
N LYS A 168 -50.88 -6.91 19.54
CA LYS A 168 -51.35 -8.31 19.48
C LYS A 168 -51.28 -9.05 20.84
N LEU A 169 -50.67 -8.43 21.86
CA LEU A 169 -50.60 -8.91 23.25
C LEU A 169 -51.82 -8.43 24.05
#